data_AF-A0A397UGD7-F1
#
_entry.id   AF-A0A397UGD7-F1
#
_cell.length_a   1.000
_cell.length_b   1.000
_cell.length_c   1.000
_cell.angle_alpha   90.00
_cell.angle_beta   90.00
_cell.angle_gamma   90.00
#
_symmetry.space_group_name_H-M   'P 1'
#
loop_
_entity.id
_entity.type
_entity.pdbx_description
1 polymer ?
#
loop_
_entity_poly.entity_id
_entity_poly.type
_entity_poly.pdbx_seq_one_letter_code
_entity_poly.pdbx_strand_id
1 'polypeptide(L)'
;MSDNGKFSFPQEHGHSDEDAEKYQKIAEQAHEKLTSTGEHETEIDHEKVLNSHKKIYESDDVTEHSGEELGHAAAFEALKKICSGEKYDKSELLSLAMSEAMKLWQKKQGSGGDGGGGKEEVLSGAASMAMKLMNKSGGDIGGFFK
;
A
#
# COMPACT_ATOMS: atom_id res chain seq x y z
N MET A 1 -3.46 -6.73 -29.91
CA MET A 1 -4.39 -6.78 -28.77
C MET A 1 -3.57 -7.16 -27.56
N SER A 2 -3.06 -6.17 -26.83
CA SER A 2 -2.40 -6.38 -25.54
C SER A 2 -3.01 -5.35 -24.61
N ASP A 3 -4.02 -5.79 -23.88
CA ASP A 3 -4.61 -5.08 -22.76
C ASP A 3 -3.58 -5.16 -21.63
N ASN A 4 -2.59 -4.26 -21.65
CA ASN A 4 -1.69 -4.09 -20.53
C ASN A 4 -2.52 -3.41 -19.45
N GLY A 5 -2.87 -4.16 -18.40
CA GLY A 5 -3.67 -3.73 -17.26
C GLY A 5 -3.13 -2.45 -16.64
N LYS A 6 -3.54 -1.32 -17.21
CA LYS A 6 -3.23 0.02 -16.75
C LYS A 6 -3.99 0.18 -15.44
N PHE A 7 -3.28 0.09 -14.31
CA PHE A 7 -3.86 0.41 -13.01
C PHE A 7 -4.43 1.83 -13.10
N SER A 8 -5.77 1.92 -13.13
CA SER A 8 -6.48 3.18 -13.26
C SER A 8 -6.57 3.79 -11.86
N PHE A 9 -5.61 4.65 -11.54
CA PHE A 9 -5.65 5.41 -10.30
C PHE A 9 -6.75 6.48 -10.41
N PRO A 10 -7.67 6.59 -9.44
CA PRO A 10 -8.67 7.64 -9.46
C PRO A 10 -7.96 9.01 -9.48
N GLN A 11 -8.24 9.76 -10.53
CA GLN A 11 -7.65 11.06 -10.82
C GLN A 11 -8.29 12.11 -9.91
N GLU A 12 -8.00 12.06 -8.61
CA GLU A 12 -8.39 13.10 -7.66
C GLU A 12 -7.50 14.33 -7.90
N HIS A 13 -8.15 15.48 -8.12
CA HIS A 13 -7.54 16.76 -8.47
C HIS A 13 -6.32 17.10 -7.59
N GLY A 14 -5.09 17.02 -8.13
CA GLY A 14 -3.90 17.55 -7.44
C GLY A 14 -2.51 17.03 -7.82
N HIS A 15 -2.37 16.00 -8.67
CA HIS A 15 -1.07 15.39 -8.96
C HIS A 15 -0.68 15.55 -10.44
N SER A 16 0.44 16.24 -10.70
CA SER A 16 1.02 16.41 -12.04
C SER A 16 1.28 15.06 -12.73
N ASP A 17 1.26 15.01 -14.07
CA ASP A 17 1.47 13.80 -14.86
C ASP A 17 2.73 12.99 -14.45
N GLU A 18 3.77 13.67 -13.96
CA GLU A 18 4.99 13.06 -13.41
C GLU A 18 4.75 12.13 -12.20
N ASP A 19 3.77 12.44 -11.34
CA ASP A 19 3.44 11.60 -10.19
C ASP A 19 2.74 10.32 -10.61
N ALA A 20 1.87 10.38 -11.64
CA ALA A 20 1.18 9.20 -12.16
C ALA A 20 2.14 8.20 -12.80
N GLU A 21 3.12 8.68 -13.57
CA GLU A 21 4.18 7.84 -14.13
C GLU A 21 5.04 7.19 -13.03
N LYS A 22 5.36 7.93 -11.96
CA LYS A 22 6.07 7.38 -10.80
C LYS A 22 5.25 6.31 -10.08
N TYR A 23 3.95 6.51 -9.89
CA TYR A 23 3.08 5.50 -9.29
C TYR A 23 3.02 4.23 -10.12
N GLN A 24 2.90 4.39 -11.44
CA GLN A 24 2.94 3.27 -12.36
C GLN A 24 4.27 2.52 -12.27
N LYS A 25 5.40 3.25 -12.28
CA LYS A 25 6.74 2.65 -12.14
C LYS A 25 6.91 1.90 -10.82
N ILE A 26 6.40 2.44 -9.71
CA ILE A 26 6.43 1.79 -8.40
C ILE A 26 5.60 0.49 -8.41
N ALA A 27 4.40 0.54 -8.99
CA ALA A 27 3.56 -0.65 -9.13
C ALA A 27 4.22 -1.73 -10.01
N GLU A 28 4.85 -1.32 -11.11
CA GLU A 28 5.62 -2.21 -11.99
C GLU A 28 6.82 -2.83 -11.27
N GLN A 29 7.58 -2.04 -10.50
CA GLN A 29 8.69 -2.55 -9.68
C GLN A 29 8.23 -3.51 -8.58
N ALA A 30 7.10 -3.23 -7.94
CA ALA A 30 6.49 -4.13 -6.96
C ALA A 30 6.08 -5.46 -7.62
N HIS A 31 5.51 -5.40 -8.83
CA HIS A 31 5.14 -6.57 -9.61
C HIS A 31 6.36 -7.37 -10.09
N GLU A 32 7.39 -6.69 -10.60
CA GLU A 32 8.64 -7.30 -11.03
C GLU A 32 9.33 -7.99 -9.86
N LYS A 33 9.43 -7.34 -8.69
CA LYS A 33 10.00 -7.97 -7.49
C LYS A 33 9.27 -9.25 -7.11
N LEU A 34 7.93 -9.24 -7.14
CA LEU A 34 7.12 -10.42 -6.81
C LEU A 34 7.27 -11.57 -7.81
N THR A 35 7.43 -11.23 -9.09
CA THR A 35 7.58 -12.23 -10.16
C THR A 35 9.02 -12.72 -10.32
N SER A 36 10.00 -11.89 -10.00
CA SER A 36 11.43 -12.14 -10.22
C SER A 36 12.09 -12.87 -9.05
N THR A 37 11.68 -12.64 -7.80
CA THR A 37 12.31 -13.35 -6.67
C THR A 37 11.92 -14.82 -6.61
N GLY A 38 10.84 -15.25 -7.28
CA GLY A 38 10.34 -16.63 -7.19
C GLY A 38 10.06 -17.07 -5.75
N GLU A 39 10.03 -16.11 -4.82
CA GLU A 39 9.92 -16.37 -3.40
C GLU A 39 8.50 -16.80 -3.10
N HIS A 40 8.39 -18.11 -2.87
CA HIS A 40 7.32 -18.76 -2.14
C HIS A 40 7.15 -18.23 -0.69
N GLU A 41 7.91 -17.21 -0.31
CA GLU A 41 7.86 -16.49 0.95
C GLU A 41 7.35 -15.06 0.71
N THR A 42 6.06 -14.96 0.43
CA THR A 42 5.30 -13.75 0.78
C THR A 42 5.14 -13.71 2.31
N GLU A 43 6.26 -13.75 3.03
CA GLU A 43 6.34 -13.51 4.46
C GLU A 43 6.03 -12.04 4.69
N ILE A 44 4.73 -11.79 4.75
CA ILE A 44 4.18 -10.60 5.34
C ILE A 44 4.42 -10.74 6.85
N ASP A 45 5.20 -9.84 7.42
CA ASP A 45 5.31 -9.68 8.85
C ASP A 45 4.00 -9.08 9.39
N HIS A 46 3.04 -9.96 9.69
CA HIS A 46 1.71 -9.58 10.16
C HIS A 46 1.77 -8.79 11.45
N GLU A 47 2.68 -9.15 12.37
CA GLU A 47 2.81 -8.49 13.66
C GLU A 47 3.28 -7.05 13.47
N LYS A 48 4.29 -6.83 12.63
CA LYS A 48 4.77 -5.48 12.32
C LYS A 48 3.69 -4.65 11.64
N VAL A 49 2.97 -5.21 10.68
CA VAL A 49 1.88 -4.52 9.96
C VAL A 49 0.75 -4.15 10.91
N LEU A 50 0.30 -5.06 11.77
CA LEU A 50 -0.75 -4.83 12.75
C LEU A 50 -0.32 -3.79 13.79
N ASN A 51 0.92 -3.86 14.28
CA ASN A 51 1.44 -2.92 15.27
C ASN A 51 1.55 -1.50 14.67
N SER A 52 2.12 -1.37 13.46
CA SER A 52 2.20 -0.07 12.78
C SER A 52 0.82 0.47 12.46
N HIS A 53 -0.09 -0.36 11.94
CA HIS A 53 -1.48 0.03 11.69
C HIS A 53 -2.16 0.55 12.96
N LYS A 54 -2.03 -0.17 14.08
CA LYS A 54 -2.58 0.23 15.37
C LYS A 54 -2.05 1.59 15.82
N LYS A 55 -0.74 1.80 15.77
CA LYS A 55 -0.13 3.08 16.19
C LYS A 55 -0.55 4.25 15.31
N ILE A 56 -0.58 4.04 13.99
CA ILE A 56 -0.90 5.07 13.01
C ILE A 56 -2.38 5.46 13.06
N TYR A 57 -3.29 4.48 13.15
CA TYR A 57 -4.74 4.70 13.07
C TYR A 57 -5.44 4.80 14.42
N GLU A 58 -4.95 4.16 15.49
CA GLU A 58 -5.54 4.28 16.83
C GLU A 58 -4.86 5.35 17.70
N SER A 59 -3.53 5.49 17.61
CA SER A 59 -2.77 6.45 18.42
C SER A 59 -2.45 7.76 17.72
N ASP A 60 -2.86 7.91 16.45
CA ASP A 60 -2.56 9.06 15.60
C ASP A 60 -1.05 9.34 15.42
N ASP A 61 -0.20 8.36 15.74
CA ASP A 61 1.26 8.49 15.71
C ASP A 61 1.76 8.10 14.32
N VAL A 62 2.01 9.12 13.49
CA VAL A 62 2.49 8.95 12.11
C VAL A 62 3.97 9.37 12.00
N THR A 63 4.49 10.10 12.98
CA THR A 63 5.81 10.72 12.94
C THR A 63 6.93 9.76 13.31
N GLU A 64 6.68 8.80 14.20
CA GLU A 64 7.67 7.83 14.68
C GLU A 64 7.90 6.65 13.71
N HIS A 65 7.12 6.55 12.64
CA HIS A 65 7.11 5.40 11.72
C HIS A 65 7.89 5.65 10.43
N SER A 66 8.57 4.63 9.90
CA SER A 66 9.29 4.73 8.62
C SER A 66 8.33 4.84 7.42
N GLY A 67 8.82 5.28 6.26
CA GLY A 67 7.96 5.41 5.08
C GLY A 67 7.34 4.06 4.69
N GLU A 68 8.16 3.02 4.70
CA GLU A 68 7.73 1.63 4.50
C GLU A 68 6.60 1.20 5.46
N GLU A 69 6.71 1.51 6.76
CA GLU A 69 5.69 1.15 7.76
C GLU A 69 4.36 1.85 7.53
N LEU A 70 4.39 3.14 7.13
CA LEU A 70 3.19 3.87 6.73
C LEU A 70 2.54 3.20 5.51
N GLY A 71 3.35 2.81 4.53
CA GLY A 71 2.87 2.11 3.34
C GLY A 71 2.20 0.78 3.67
N HIS A 72 2.82 0.00 4.55
CA HIS A 72 2.27 -1.29 5.00
C HIS A 72 0.95 -1.12 5.76
N ALA A 73 0.87 -0.14 6.66
CA ALA A 73 -0.36 0.17 7.39
C ALA A 73 -1.48 0.66 6.46
N ALA A 74 -1.15 1.48 5.45
CA ALA A 74 -2.09 1.92 4.43
C ALA A 74 -2.65 0.76 3.59
N ALA A 75 -1.77 -0.15 3.15
CA ALA A 75 -2.19 -1.34 2.41
C ALA A 75 -3.08 -2.26 3.26
N PHE A 76 -2.80 -2.38 4.56
CA PHE A 76 -3.63 -3.15 5.47
C PHE A 76 -5.01 -2.51 5.71
N GLU A 77 -5.07 -1.18 5.86
CA GLU A 77 -6.35 -0.46 5.96
C GLU A 77 -7.20 -0.65 4.70
N ALA A 78 -6.58 -0.53 3.51
CA ALA A 78 -7.24 -0.79 2.23
C ALA A 78 -7.74 -2.24 2.13
N LEU A 79 -6.96 -3.22 2.58
CA LEU A 79 -7.37 -4.62 2.62
C LEU A 79 -8.55 -4.83 3.56
N LYS A 80 -8.51 -4.24 4.76
CA LYS A 80 -9.60 -4.30 5.73
C LYS A 80 -10.90 -3.75 5.13
N LYS A 81 -10.84 -2.64 4.39
CA LYS A 81 -11.99 -2.07 3.68
C LYS A 81 -12.59 -3.05 2.67
N ILE A 82 -11.75 -3.64 1.81
CA ILE A 82 -12.16 -4.67 0.85
C ILE A 82 -12.77 -5.90 1.54
N CYS A 83 -12.13 -6.41 2.61
CA CYS A 83 -12.60 -7.58 3.33
C CYS A 83 -13.85 -7.32 4.18
N SER A 84 -14.09 -6.08 4.61
CA SER A 84 -15.28 -5.70 5.39
C SER A 84 -16.56 -5.66 4.54
N GLY A 85 -16.47 -5.96 3.25
CA GLY A 85 -17.63 -6.00 2.35
C GLY A 85 -18.03 -4.63 1.80
N GLU A 86 -17.15 -3.63 1.89
CA GLU A 86 -17.30 -2.45 1.06
C GLU A 86 -17.16 -2.84 -0.42
N LYS A 87 -17.83 -2.13 -1.33
CA LYS A 87 -17.86 -2.41 -2.78
C LYS A 87 -16.50 -2.09 -3.46
N TYR A 88 -15.42 -2.62 -2.93
CA TYR A 88 -14.08 -2.46 -3.47
C TYR A 88 -13.57 -3.79 -3.99
N ASP A 89 -13.16 -3.81 -5.25
CA ASP A 89 -12.60 -4.98 -5.87
C ASP A 89 -11.14 -5.18 -5.43
N LYS A 90 -10.67 -6.42 -5.44
CA LYS A 90 -9.26 -6.74 -5.12
C LYS A 90 -8.28 -6.01 -6.05
N SER A 91 -8.69 -5.72 -7.29
CA SER A 91 -7.91 -4.90 -8.23
C SER A 91 -7.73 -3.46 -7.77
N GLU A 92 -8.61 -2.97 -6.89
CA GLU A 92 -8.54 -1.65 -6.28
C GLU A 92 -7.69 -1.65 -5.00
N LEU A 93 -7.23 -2.81 -4.50
CA LEU A 93 -6.38 -2.85 -3.31
C LEU A 93 -5.14 -2.00 -3.48
N LEU A 94 -4.49 -2.09 -4.65
CA LEU A 94 -3.29 -1.32 -4.95
C LEU A 94 -3.56 0.19 -4.97
N SER A 95 -4.62 0.62 -5.67
CA SER A 95 -4.96 2.03 -5.77
C SER A 95 -5.43 2.61 -4.42
N LEU A 96 -6.22 1.86 -3.66
CA LEU A 96 -6.63 2.22 -2.30
C LEU A 96 -5.45 2.30 -1.35
N ALA A 97 -4.55 1.30 -1.37
CA ALA A 97 -3.35 1.28 -0.56
C ALA A 97 -2.47 2.49 -0.85
N MET A 98 -2.22 2.81 -2.12
CA MET A 98 -1.43 3.96 -2.51
C MET A 98 -2.12 5.28 -2.13
N SER A 99 -3.45 5.36 -2.24
CA SER A 99 -4.22 6.53 -1.80
C SER A 99 -4.12 6.76 -0.28
N GLU A 100 -4.30 5.71 0.53
CA GLU A 100 -4.13 5.79 1.99
C GLU A 100 -2.68 6.12 2.36
N ALA A 101 -1.71 5.56 1.66
CA ALA A 101 -0.28 5.81 1.87
C ALA A 101 0.05 7.29 1.61
N MET A 102 -0.53 7.89 0.57
CA MET A 102 -0.42 9.33 0.31
C MET A 102 -1.00 10.17 1.44
N LYS A 103 -2.16 9.80 1.99
CA LYS A 103 -2.77 10.53 3.11
C LYS A 103 -1.88 10.49 4.34
N LEU A 104 -1.34 9.32 4.67
CA LEU A 104 -0.41 9.16 5.81
C LEU A 104 0.88 9.95 5.60
N TRP A 105 1.45 9.92 4.39
CA TRP A 105 2.63 10.72 4.07
C TRP A 105 2.37 12.23 4.19
N GLN A 106 1.25 12.73 3.64
CA GLN A 106 0.86 14.14 3.78
C GLN A 106 0.66 14.52 5.25
N LYS A 107 0.03 13.64 6.04
CA LYS A 107 -0.17 13.84 7.48
C LYS A 107 1.15 13.92 8.23
N LYS A 108 2.09 13.02 7.94
CA LYS A 108 3.44 13.04 8.50
C LYS A 108 4.20 14.31 8.13
N GLN A 109 4.17 14.69 6.86
CA GLN A 109 4.80 15.90 6.34
C GLN A 109 4.23 17.16 7.01
N GLY A 110 2.92 17.23 7.16
CA GLY A 110 2.23 18.34 7.83
C GLY A 110 2.48 18.42 9.34
N SER A 111 2.85 17.29 9.97
CA SER A 111 3.15 17.22 11.42
C SER A 111 4.59 17.64 11.77
N GLY A 112 5.36 18.14 10.80
CA GLY A 112 6.75 18.55 11.02
C GLY A 112 7.72 17.39 11.23
N GLY A 113 7.29 16.16 10.94
CA GLY A 113 8.15 14.98 11.01
C GLY A 113 9.16 14.97 9.87
N ASP A 114 10.43 15.18 10.18
CA ASP A 114 11.58 14.99 9.27
C ASP A 114 11.86 13.51 8.96
N GLY A 115 11.04 12.59 9.49
CA GLY A 115 11.34 11.16 9.60
C GLY A 115 11.50 10.42 8.27
N GLY A 116 12.63 10.60 7.59
CA GLY A 116 13.39 9.55 6.89
C GLY A 116 12.72 8.72 5.80
N GLY A 117 11.51 9.06 5.34
CA GLY A 117 10.78 8.28 4.33
C GLY A 117 10.17 9.19 3.28
N GLY A 118 10.74 9.16 2.08
CA GLY A 118 10.21 9.91 0.94
C GLY A 118 8.82 9.39 0.55
N LYS A 119 8.01 10.24 -0.09
CA LYS A 119 6.71 9.86 -0.70
C LYS A 119 6.82 8.55 -1.48
N GLU A 120 7.90 8.40 -2.24
CA GLU A 120 8.21 7.23 -3.05
C GLU A 120 8.39 5.95 -2.22
N GLU A 121 8.99 6.05 -1.03
CA GLU A 121 9.19 4.92 -0.12
C GLU A 121 7.86 4.45 0.48
N VAL A 122 7.02 5.40 0.90
CA VAL A 122 5.68 5.12 1.45
C VAL A 122 4.81 4.42 0.42
N LEU A 123 4.84 4.92 -0.81
CA LEU A 123 4.11 4.32 -1.93
C LEU A 123 4.67 2.96 -2.35
N SER A 124 5.99 2.82 -2.37
CA SER A 124 6.65 1.55 -2.70
C SER A 124 6.33 0.46 -1.68
N GLY A 125 6.33 0.81 -0.38
CA GLY A 125 5.88 -0.08 0.69
C GLY A 125 4.41 -0.46 0.53
N ALA A 126 3.53 0.52 0.30
CA ALA A 126 2.11 0.26 0.08
C ALA A 126 1.84 -0.62 -1.13
N ALA A 127 2.49 -0.32 -2.26
CA ALA A 127 2.31 -1.06 -3.50
C ALA A 127 2.82 -2.50 -3.39
N SER A 128 4.00 -2.69 -2.81
CA SER A 128 4.58 -4.00 -2.56
C SER A 128 3.71 -4.83 -1.62
N MET A 129 3.23 -4.23 -0.53
CA MET A 129 2.36 -4.89 0.44
C MET A 129 0.99 -5.22 -0.16
N ALA A 130 0.35 -4.29 -0.87
CA ALA A 130 -0.90 -4.52 -1.56
C ALA A 130 -0.76 -5.66 -2.58
N MET A 131 0.29 -5.66 -3.39
CA MET A 131 0.53 -6.74 -4.35
C MET A 131 0.83 -8.09 -3.66
N LYS A 132 1.59 -8.10 -2.56
CA LYS A 132 1.81 -9.30 -1.71
C LYS A 132 0.48 -9.83 -1.18
N LEU A 133 -0.37 -8.95 -0.67
CA LEU A 133 -1.68 -9.30 -0.16
C LEU A 133 -2.59 -9.82 -1.29
N MET A 134 -2.64 -9.17 -2.46
CA MET A 134 -3.38 -9.63 -3.65
C MET A 134 -2.92 -11.03 -4.09
N ASN A 135 -1.61 -11.28 -4.12
CA ASN A 135 -1.05 -12.57 -4.50
C ASN A 135 -1.41 -13.67 -3.48
N LYS A 136 -1.30 -13.36 -2.18
CA LYS A 136 -1.73 -14.26 -1.10
C LYS A 136 -3.26 -14.45 -1.08
N SER A 137 -4.00 -13.47 -1.58
CA SER A 137 -5.46 -13.46 -1.61
C SER A 137 -6.11 -14.49 -2.54
N GLY A 138 -5.30 -15.10 -3.42
CA GLY A 138 -5.72 -16.20 -4.27
C GLY A 138 -5.80 -17.56 -3.54
N GLY A 139 -5.23 -17.67 -2.34
CA GLY A 139 -5.15 -18.94 -1.58
C GLY A 139 -6.04 -18.99 -0.34
N ASP A 140 -5.96 -17.99 0.56
CA ASP A 140 -6.69 -17.99 1.83
C ASP A 140 -6.59 -16.60 2.51
N ILE A 141 -7.54 -15.70 2.23
CA ILE A 141 -7.66 -14.40 2.96
C ILE A 141 -8.50 -14.57 4.23
N GLY A 142 -9.28 -15.65 4.30
CA GLY A 142 -10.20 -15.93 5.40
C GLY A 142 -9.49 -16.13 6.73
N GLY A 143 -8.24 -16.61 6.72
CA GLY A 143 -7.41 -16.73 7.92
C GLY A 143 -6.82 -15.42 8.46
N PHE A 144 -6.88 -14.31 7.73
CA PHE A 144 -6.28 -13.03 8.17
C PHE A 144 -7.13 -12.31 9.22
N PHE A 145 -8.45 -12.55 9.24
CA PHE A 145 -9.42 -11.84 10.08
C PHE A 145 -10.17 -12.76 11.07
N LYS A 146 -9.72 -14.01 11.24
CA LYS A 146 -10.40 -15.01 12.08
C LYS A 146 -9.84 -15.09 13.50
#